data_AF-A0A660VED6-F1
#
_entry.id   AF-A0A660VED6-F1
#
_cell.length_a   1.000
_cell.length_b   1.000
_cell.length_c   1.000
_cell.angle_alpha   90.00
_cell.angle_beta   90.00
_cell.angle_gamma   90.00
#
_symmetry.space_group_name_H-M   'P 1'
#
loop_
_entity.id
_entity.type
_entity.pdbx_description
1 polymer ?
#
loop_
_entity_poly.entity_id
_entity_poly.type
_entity_poly.pdbx_seq_one_letter_code
_entity_poly.pdbx_strand_id
1 'polypeptide(L)'
;MLNCTFNGNSAGQVGGAVFCYVDSDPTIINCAFIGNSVSDSGGAIYCYRSSPTLTNCTFSGNTASNGGGVFSGYSSHVTFNNCILWNNTASYGYEIYTYVSSTSCTLNYCCVDNSTGAYAGSGTVDDSNNCIHSDPQFVDAANGDYHLKSSSPCIDAGDNGLVPGDIMTDLDGNPRIVNGTVDIGAYERQ
;
A
#
# COMPACT_ATOMS: atom_id res chain seq x y z
N MET A 1 10.69 8.29 1.86
CA MET A 1 9.60 9.06 2.51
C MET A 1 9.30 8.37 3.83
N LEU A 2 9.14 9.11 4.93
CA LEU A 2 8.95 8.55 6.26
C LEU A 2 7.86 9.35 6.98
N ASN A 3 6.88 8.66 7.60
CA ASN A 3 5.82 9.28 8.41
C ASN A 3 5.07 10.39 7.65
N CYS A 4 4.63 10.10 6.42
CA CYS A 4 3.94 11.06 5.55
C CYS A 4 2.49 10.63 5.30
N THR A 5 1.57 11.60 5.27
CA THR A 5 0.20 11.38 4.81
C THR A 5 -0.02 12.08 3.48
N PHE A 6 -0.35 11.31 2.44
CA PHE A 6 -0.76 11.79 1.12
C PHE A 6 -2.27 11.63 1.01
N ASN A 7 -3.01 12.71 1.25
CA ASN A 7 -4.47 12.71 1.30
C ASN A 7 -5.09 13.58 0.20
N GLY A 8 -5.97 13.00 -0.62
CA GLY A 8 -6.77 13.74 -1.59
C GLY A 8 -5.96 14.38 -2.72
N ASN A 9 -4.77 13.85 -3.04
CA ASN A 9 -3.95 14.39 -4.12
C ASN A 9 -4.48 13.94 -5.48
N SER A 10 -4.30 14.79 -6.49
CA SER A 10 -4.66 14.48 -7.87
C SER A 10 -3.62 15.01 -8.83
N ALA A 11 -3.48 14.34 -9.97
CA ALA A 11 -2.60 14.72 -11.05
C ALA A 11 -3.35 14.64 -12.39
N GLY A 12 -2.82 15.33 -13.41
CA GLY A 12 -3.48 15.39 -14.72
C GLY A 12 -3.54 14.06 -15.46
N GLN A 13 -2.62 13.12 -15.17
CA GLN A 13 -2.58 11.82 -15.84
C GLN A 13 -2.26 10.69 -14.87
N VAL A 14 -1.09 10.68 -14.22
CA VAL A 14 -0.60 9.52 -13.47
C VAL A 14 -0.09 9.88 -12.07
N GLY A 15 -0.10 8.91 -11.17
CA GLY A 15 0.53 9.00 -9.85
C GLY A 15 -0.07 10.09 -8.98
N GLY A 16 -1.26 9.85 -8.45
CA GLY A 16 -2.00 10.88 -7.70
C GLY A 16 -1.21 11.46 -6.52
N ALA A 17 -0.38 10.64 -5.86
CA ALA A 17 0.54 11.08 -4.81
C ALA A 17 2.02 10.98 -5.20
N VAL A 18 2.44 9.86 -5.77
CA VAL A 18 3.86 9.60 -6.07
C VAL A 18 4.03 9.08 -7.50
N PHE A 19 4.99 9.67 -8.21
CA PHE A 19 5.40 9.23 -9.53
C PHE A 19 6.88 8.83 -9.51
N CYS A 20 7.14 7.53 -9.67
CA CYS A 20 8.48 6.98 -9.82
C CYS A 20 8.79 6.80 -11.32
N TYR A 21 9.80 7.51 -11.82
CA TYR A 21 10.15 7.52 -13.23
C TYR A 21 11.62 7.22 -13.45
N VAL A 22 11.89 6.04 -14.05
CA VAL A 22 13.18 5.55 -14.50
C VAL A 22 14.26 5.56 -13.41
N ASP A 23 14.60 4.37 -12.93
CA ASP A 23 15.67 4.15 -11.94
C ASP A 23 15.43 4.96 -10.64
N SER A 24 14.15 5.11 -10.28
CA SER A 24 13.69 5.83 -9.08
C SER A 24 13.11 4.83 -8.08
N ASP A 25 13.92 4.38 -7.14
CA ASP A 25 13.59 3.28 -6.21
C ASP A 25 13.45 3.79 -4.76
N PRO A 26 12.43 4.60 -4.43
CA PRO A 26 12.30 5.15 -3.08
C PRO A 26 11.90 4.08 -2.07
N THR A 27 12.48 4.20 -0.87
CA THR A 27 11.96 3.55 0.33
C THR A 27 10.88 4.43 0.96
N ILE A 28 9.70 3.88 1.18
CA ILE A 28 8.53 4.55 1.75
C ILE A 28 8.11 3.79 3.01
N ILE A 29 8.13 4.46 4.16
CA ILE A 29 7.90 3.81 5.46
C ILE A 29 6.86 4.60 6.25
N ASN A 30 5.92 3.90 6.90
CA ASN A 30 4.92 4.50 7.78
C ASN A 30 4.11 5.61 7.10
N CYS A 31 3.71 5.40 5.85
CA CYS A 31 2.98 6.39 5.09
C CYS A 31 1.54 5.97 4.87
N ALA A 32 0.64 6.96 4.84
CA ALA A 32 -0.76 6.77 4.47
C ALA A 32 -1.03 7.43 3.10
N PHE A 33 -1.58 6.66 2.17
CA PHE A 33 -2.02 7.08 0.85
C PHE A 33 -3.54 6.99 0.79
N ILE A 34 -4.20 8.12 0.99
CA ILE A 34 -5.64 8.18 1.22
C ILE A 34 -6.32 9.00 0.14
N GLY A 35 -7.36 8.47 -0.48
CA GLY A 35 -8.25 9.26 -1.34
C GLY A 35 -7.57 9.92 -2.55
N ASN A 36 -6.39 9.44 -2.97
CA ASN A 36 -5.68 10.03 -4.10
C ASN A 36 -6.30 9.56 -5.41
N SER A 37 -6.41 10.45 -6.39
CA SER A 37 -7.17 10.15 -7.60
C SER A 37 -6.54 10.73 -8.86
N VAL A 38 -6.48 9.90 -9.91
CA VAL A 38 -6.10 10.30 -11.27
C VAL A 38 -7.02 9.65 -12.28
N SER A 39 -7.13 10.21 -13.48
CA SER A 39 -7.98 9.64 -14.52
C SER A 39 -7.36 8.46 -15.27
N ASP A 40 -6.03 8.34 -15.29
CA ASP A 40 -5.33 7.28 -16.02
C ASP A 40 -4.83 6.18 -15.08
N SER A 41 -3.64 6.32 -14.50
CA SER A 41 -2.96 5.17 -13.88
C SER A 41 -2.26 5.52 -12.56
N GLY A 42 -2.40 4.64 -11.57
CA GLY A 42 -1.77 4.76 -10.26
C GLY A 42 -2.43 5.83 -9.39
N GLY A 43 -3.57 5.49 -8.78
CA GLY A 43 -4.35 6.43 -7.98
C GLY A 43 -3.53 7.02 -6.84
N ALA A 44 -2.75 6.19 -6.14
CA ALA A 44 -1.71 6.67 -5.23
C ALA A 44 -0.34 6.73 -5.90
N ILE A 45 0.16 5.59 -6.41
CA ILE A 45 1.54 5.46 -6.88
C ILE A 45 1.57 4.95 -8.31
N TYR A 46 2.38 5.59 -9.14
CA TYR A 46 2.70 5.13 -10.49
C TYR A 46 4.20 4.83 -10.60
N CYS A 47 4.54 3.62 -11.03
CA CYS A 47 5.92 3.18 -11.24
C CYS A 47 6.20 2.86 -12.72
N TYR A 48 7.24 3.52 -13.25
CA TYR A 48 7.76 3.28 -14.60
C TYR A 48 9.25 2.97 -14.51
N ARG A 49 9.64 1.72 -14.83
CA ARG A 49 11.03 1.25 -14.71
C ARG A 49 11.63 1.59 -13.33
N SER A 50 10.92 1.21 -12.27
CA SER A 50 11.27 1.58 -10.89
C SER A 50 10.75 0.53 -9.90
N SER A 51 11.47 0.32 -8.82
CA SER A 51 11.26 -0.77 -7.86
C SER A 51 11.23 -0.24 -6.42
N PRO A 52 10.23 0.61 -6.07
CA PRO A 52 10.09 1.11 -4.71
C PRO A 52 9.82 -0.03 -3.71
N THR A 53 10.29 0.19 -2.49
CA THR A 53 9.96 -0.65 -1.34
C THR A 53 9.10 0.13 -0.36
N LEU A 54 7.96 -0.44 -0.01
CA LEU A 54 6.99 0.13 0.91
C LEU A 54 6.88 -0.75 2.14
N THR A 55 7.03 -0.14 3.32
CA THR A 55 6.96 -0.85 4.58
C THR A 55 5.99 -0.13 5.51
N ASN A 56 5.09 -0.87 6.17
CA ASN A 56 4.12 -0.31 7.13
C ASN A 56 3.34 0.86 6.52
N CYS A 57 2.78 0.70 5.32
CA CYS A 57 2.00 1.74 4.66
C CYS A 57 0.53 1.34 4.55
N THR A 58 -0.36 2.32 4.51
CA THR A 58 -1.80 2.11 4.31
C THR A 58 -2.27 2.81 3.04
N PHE A 59 -2.88 2.07 2.13
CA PHE A 59 -3.50 2.56 0.90
C PHE A 59 -5.01 2.37 0.99
N SER A 60 -5.79 3.46 0.96
CA SER A 60 -7.24 3.35 0.97
C SER A 60 -7.97 4.46 0.24
N GLY A 61 -9.07 4.13 -0.42
CA GLY A 61 -9.91 5.08 -1.14
C GLY A 61 -9.25 5.71 -2.37
N ASN A 62 -8.10 5.19 -2.83
CA ASN A 62 -7.42 5.71 -4.01
C ASN A 62 -8.11 5.22 -5.28
N THR A 63 -8.15 6.07 -6.31
CA THR A 63 -8.96 5.83 -7.51
C THR A 63 -8.20 6.13 -8.80
N ALA A 64 -8.21 5.20 -9.76
CA ALA A 64 -7.64 5.40 -11.10
C ALA A 64 -8.38 4.59 -12.17
N SER A 65 -8.02 4.71 -13.46
CA SER A 65 -8.48 3.74 -14.47
C SER A 65 -7.73 2.41 -14.32
N ASN A 66 -6.40 2.46 -14.13
CA ASN A 66 -5.56 1.29 -13.90
C ASN A 66 -4.81 1.43 -12.57
N GLY A 67 -4.94 0.46 -11.66
CA GLY A 67 -4.20 0.47 -10.40
C GLY A 67 -4.73 1.54 -9.46
N GLY A 68 -5.86 1.30 -8.81
CA GLY A 68 -6.49 2.27 -7.90
C GLY A 68 -5.54 2.66 -6.78
N GLY A 69 -4.92 1.68 -6.13
CA GLY A 69 -3.77 1.90 -5.26
C GLY A 69 -2.51 2.18 -6.09
N VAL A 70 -2.00 1.16 -6.76
CA VAL A 70 -0.68 1.19 -7.42
C VAL A 70 -0.75 0.72 -8.86
N PHE A 71 -0.14 1.49 -9.75
CA PHE A 71 0.24 1.03 -11.08
C PHE A 71 1.73 0.73 -11.10
N SER A 72 2.09 -0.48 -11.52
CA SER A 72 3.45 -0.91 -11.77
C SER A 72 3.60 -1.31 -13.23
N GLY A 73 4.62 -0.80 -13.91
CA GLY A 73 4.83 -1.11 -15.33
C GLY A 73 6.25 -0.97 -15.80
N TYR A 74 6.50 -1.48 -17.01
CA TYR A 74 7.78 -1.35 -17.72
C TYR A 74 8.96 -1.90 -16.91
N SER A 75 8.91 -3.19 -16.50
CA SER A 75 9.96 -3.83 -15.69
C SER A 75 10.16 -3.16 -14.32
N SER A 76 9.05 -2.84 -13.66
CA SER A 76 9.02 -2.37 -12.28
C SER A 76 8.79 -3.55 -11.33
N HIS A 77 9.44 -3.54 -10.16
CA HIS A 77 9.35 -4.61 -9.16
C HIS A 77 9.04 -4.02 -7.78
N VAL A 78 7.77 -3.75 -7.51
CA VAL A 78 7.34 -3.09 -6.26
C VAL A 78 7.29 -4.11 -5.13
N THR A 79 7.83 -3.77 -3.96
CA THR A 79 7.74 -4.62 -2.77
C THR A 79 6.92 -3.93 -1.68
N PHE A 80 5.95 -4.65 -1.12
CA PHE A 80 5.16 -4.23 0.03
C PHE A 80 5.46 -5.14 1.21
N ASN A 81 5.74 -4.56 2.37
CA ASN A 81 5.97 -5.26 3.62
C ASN A 81 5.05 -4.69 4.69
N ASN A 82 4.30 -5.52 5.41
CA ASN A 82 3.42 -5.07 6.50
C ASN A 82 2.45 -3.94 6.06
N CYS A 83 1.97 -3.96 4.82
CA CYS A 83 1.13 -2.89 4.26
C CYS A 83 -0.35 -3.27 4.25
N ILE A 84 -1.23 -2.27 4.31
CA ILE A 84 -2.65 -2.43 4.00
C ILE A 84 -2.95 -1.84 2.62
N LEU A 85 -3.61 -2.59 1.76
CA LEU A 85 -4.17 -2.18 0.48
C LEU A 85 -5.66 -2.51 0.48
N TRP A 86 -6.51 -1.53 0.74
CA TRP A 86 -7.93 -1.80 0.99
C TRP A 86 -8.85 -0.70 0.49
N ASN A 87 -9.94 -1.11 -0.16
CA ASN A 87 -10.99 -0.20 -0.64
C ASN A 87 -10.44 0.85 -1.62
N ASN A 88 -9.47 0.46 -2.44
CA ASN A 88 -9.08 1.24 -3.62
C ASN A 88 -9.99 0.85 -4.80
N THR A 89 -10.12 1.71 -5.80
CA THR A 89 -11.04 1.47 -6.92
C THR A 89 -10.38 1.76 -8.27
N ALA A 90 -10.64 0.89 -9.24
CA ALA A 90 -10.19 1.11 -10.61
C ALA A 90 -11.08 0.39 -11.63
N SER A 91 -10.87 0.68 -12.92
CA SER A 91 -11.45 -0.14 -13.98
C SER A 91 -10.69 -1.48 -14.11
N TYR A 92 -9.39 -1.46 -13.85
CA TYR A 92 -8.53 -2.64 -13.86
C TYR A 92 -7.54 -2.60 -12.70
N GLY A 93 -7.55 -3.62 -11.85
CA GLY A 93 -6.62 -3.72 -10.72
C GLY A 93 -6.97 -2.68 -9.66
N TYR A 94 -7.98 -2.97 -8.84
CA TYR A 94 -8.45 -2.04 -7.81
C TYR A 94 -7.31 -1.67 -6.85
N GLU A 95 -6.57 -2.67 -6.41
CA GLU A 95 -5.43 -2.49 -5.51
C GLU A 95 -4.15 -2.30 -6.32
N ILE A 96 -3.87 -3.22 -7.26
CA ILE A 96 -2.62 -3.25 -8.02
C ILE A 96 -2.87 -3.58 -9.49
N TYR A 97 -2.24 -2.81 -10.39
CA TYR A 97 -2.18 -3.13 -11.81
C TYR A 97 -0.74 -3.33 -12.28
N THR A 98 -0.42 -4.49 -12.87
CA THR A 98 0.91 -4.84 -13.38
C THR A 98 0.93 -4.88 -14.92
N TYR A 99 1.38 -3.80 -15.55
CA TYR A 99 1.11 -3.53 -16.97
C TYR A 99 1.66 -4.59 -17.94
N VAL A 100 2.93 -4.97 -17.79
CA VAL A 100 3.62 -5.91 -18.70
C VAL A 100 4.14 -7.11 -17.94
N SER A 101 4.31 -8.26 -18.62
CA SER A 101 4.75 -9.53 -18.03
C SER A 101 6.11 -9.51 -17.36
N SER A 102 6.97 -8.53 -17.66
CA SER A 102 8.24 -8.31 -16.95
C SER A 102 8.09 -7.57 -15.62
N THR A 103 6.88 -7.19 -15.23
CA THR A 103 6.58 -6.42 -14.02
C THR A 103 6.12 -7.35 -12.91
N SER A 104 6.54 -7.08 -11.68
CA SER A 104 6.01 -7.78 -10.51
C SER A 104 5.68 -6.86 -9.35
N CYS A 105 4.78 -7.32 -8.48
CA CYS A 105 4.58 -6.79 -7.14
C CYS A 105 4.62 -7.94 -6.14
N THR A 106 5.39 -7.80 -5.08
CA THR A 106 5.49 -8.80 -4.01
C THR A 106 4.93 -8.21 -2.73
N LEU A 107 4.01 -8.93 -2.10
CA LEU A 107 3.36 -8.54 -0.86
C LEU A 107 3.78 -9.53 0.23
N ASN A 108 4.46 -9.02 1.26
CA ASN A 108 4.89 -9.77 2.43
C ASN A 108 4.13 -9.29 3.65
N TYR A 109 3.43 -10.19 4.34
CA TYR A 109 2.65 -9.89 5.55
C TYR A 109 1.74 -8.68 5.35
N CYS A 110 1.07 -8.59 4.19
CA CYS A 110 0.18 -7.47 3.88
C CYS A 110 -1.28 -7.84 4.14
N CYS A 111 -2.13 -6.85 4.37
CA CYS A 111 -3.57 -7.00 4.31
C CYS A 111 -4.06 -6.40 3.01
N VAL A 112 -4.67 -7.21 2.15
CA VAL A 112 -5.06 -6.79 0.81
C VAL A 112 -6.44 -7.31 0.47
N ASP A 113 -7.30 -6.42 -0.05
CA ASP A 113 -8.56 -6.81 -0.64
C ASP A 113 -8.25 -7.63 -1.90
N ASN A 114 -8.51 -8.94 -1.86
CA ASN A 114 -8.30 -9.85 -2.99
C ASN A 114 -9.59 -10.20 -3.73
N SER A 115 -10.62 -9.36 -3.59
CA SER A 115 -11.87 -9.50 -4.34
C SER A 115 -11.62 -9.52 -5.84
N THR A 116 -12.61 -10.01 -6.60
CA THR A 116 -12.49 -10.11 -8.07
C THR A 116 -12.20 -8.72 -8.67
N GLY A 117 -11.02 -8.57 -9.28
CA GLY A 117 -10.56 -7.32 -9.87
C GLY A 117 -9.52 -6.57 -9.03
N ALA A 118 -9.19 -7.03 -7.82
CA ALA A 118 -8.13 -6.49 -6.97
C ALA A 118 -6.80 -6.34 -7.71
N TYR A 119 -6.43 -7.38 -8.47
CA TYR A 119 -5.25 -7.39 -9.32
C TYR A 119 -5.65 -7.49 -10.79
N ALA A 120 -4.93 -6.78 -11.65
CA ALA A 120 -5.05 -6.92 -13.10
C ALA A 120 -3.73 -6.61 -13.81
N GLY A 121 -3.74 -6.81 -15.13
CA GLY A 121 -2.56 -6.65 -15.97
C GLY A 121 -1.99 -8.00 -16.40
N SER A 122 -0.78 -7.96 -16.97
CA SER A 122 -0.10 -9.14 -17.50
C SER A 122 1.16 -9.54 -16.72
N GLY A 123 1.55 -8.74 -15.73
CA GLY A 123 2.60 -9.07 -14.79
C GLY A 123 2.10 -9.93 -13.63
N THR A 124 2.95 -10.11 -12.62
CA THR A 124 2.67 -10.98 -11.47
C THR A 124 2.44 -10.16 -10.21
N VAL A 125 1.40 -10.50 -9.44
CA VAL A 125 1.28 -10.09 -8.04
C VAL A 125 1.45 -11.36 -7.21
N ASP A 126 2.43 -11.38 -6.32
CA ASP A 126 2.66 -12.46 -5.37
C ASP A 126 2.19 -12.02 -3.98
N ASP A 127 1.02 -12.50 -3.58
CA ASP A 127 0.43 -12.31 -2.25
C ASP A 127 0.46 -13.60 -1.41
N SER A 128 1.25 -14.59 -1.80
CA SER A 128 1.35 -15.88 -1.09
C SER A 128 2.17 -15.80 0.22
N ASN A 129 2.85 -14.68 0.48
CA ASN A 129 3.76 -14.50 1.61
C ASN A 129 3.03 -14.00 2.86
N ASN A 130 2.14 -14.83 3.42
CA ASN A 130 1.38 -14.56 4.64
C ASN A 130 0.47 -13.32 4.57
N CYS A 131 -0.15 -13.07 3.42
CA CYS A 131 -1.11 -11.98 3.31
C CYS A 131 -2.47 -12.33 3.93
N ILE A 132 -3.14 -11.31 4.46
CA ILE A 132 -4.49 -11.36 5.01
C ILE A 132 -5.46 -10.81 3.97
N HIS A 133 -6.56 -11.54 3.73
CA HIS A 133 -7.59 -11.18 2.75
C HIS A 133 -8.95 -10.94 3.43
N SER A 134 -8.93 -10.24 4.56
CA SER A 134 -10.10 -9.92 5.36
C SER A 134 -10.03 -8.44 5.73
N ASP A 135 -11.21 -7.84 5.91
CA ASP A 135 -11.35 -6.41 6.23
C ASP A 135 -10.38 -6.01 7.36
N PRO A 136 -9.51 -4.99 7.17
CA PRO A 136 -8.62 -4.49 8.20
C PRO A 136 -9.38 -3.83 9.36
N GLN A 137 -10.69 -3.60 9.22
CA GLN A 137 -11.56 -3.07 10.26
C GLN A 137 -11.08 -1.72 10.79
N PHE A 138 -10.92 -0.74 9.91
CA PHE A 138 -10.61 0.63 10.30
C PHE A 138 -11.68 1.19 11.27
N VAL A 139 -11.26 2.04 12.20
CA VAL A 139 -12.13 2.68 13.19
C VAL A 139 -13.22 3.49 12.48
N ASP A 140 -12.82 4.43 11.62
CA ASP A 140 -13.72 5.30 10.87
C ASP A 140 -13.08 5.83 9.57
N ALA A 141 -12.85 4.92 8.61
CA ALA A 141 -12.25 5.26 7.32
C ALA A 141 -13.03 6.32 6.53
N ALA A 142 -14.34 6.42 6.73
CA ALA A 142 -15.18 7.42 6.06
C ALA A 142 -14.83 8.85 6.52
N ASN A 143 -14.32 9.01 7.74
CA ASN A 143 -13.88 10.29 8.30
C ASN A 143 -12.34 10.40 8.38
N GLY A 144 -11.61 9.48 7.74
CA GLY A 144 -10.15 9.51 7.65
C GLY A 144 -9.42 8.86 8.82
N ASP A 145 -10.12 8.14 9.70
CA ASP A 145 -9.51 7.37 10.79
C ASP A 145 -9.22 5.94 10.35
N TYR A 146 -7.95 5.71 10.01
CA TYR A 146 -7.42 4.43 9.53
C TYR A 146 -6.71 3.63 10.64
N HIS A 147 -6.91 3.99 11.91
CA HIS A 147 -6.52 3.11 13.01
C HIS A 147 -7.34 1.81 12.98
N LEU A 148 -6.78 0.75 13.54
CA LEU A 148 -7.42 -0.57 13.57
C LEU A 148 -8.37 -0.69 14.75
N LYS A 149 -9.57 -1.25 14.55
CA LYS A 149 -10.48 -1.67 15.64
C LYS A 149 -9.88 -2.85 16.41
N SER A 150 -10.30 -3.08 17.65
CA SER A 150 -9.73 -4.14 18.53
C SER A 150 -9.91 -5.56 18.02
N SER A 151 -10.82 -5.76 17.07
CA SER A 151 -11.10 -7.04 16.44
C SER A 151 -10.36 -7.22 15.10
N SER A 152 -9.55 -6.24 14.69
CA SER A 152 -8.89 -6.23 13.39
C SER A 152 -7.98 -7.44 13.24
N PRO A 153 -7.98 -8.11 12.08
CA PRO A 153 -7.04 -9.18 11.79
C PRO A 153 -5.60 -8.66 11.58
N CYS A 154 -5.40 -7.35 11.46
CA CYS A 154 -4.09 -6.73 11.19
C CYS A 154 -3.28 -6.44 12.45
N ILE A 155 -3.87 -6.59 13.64
CA ILE A 155 -3.18 -6.38 14.91
C ILE A 155 -2.22 -7.54 15.18
N ASP A 156 -0.99 -7.24 15.59
CA ASP A 156 0.07 -8.18 15.94
C ASP A 156 0.31 -9.24 14.83
N ALA A 157 0.07 -8.88 13.57
CA ALA A 157 0.02 -9.82 12.45
C ALA A 157 1.14 -9.63 11.41
N GLY A 158 1.94 -8.59 11.55
CA GLY A 158 3.06 -8.31 10.66
C GLY A 158 4.34 -9.07 11.02
N ASP A 159 5.40 -8.81 10.27
CA ASP A 159 6.73 -9.34 10.53
C ASP A 159 7.70 -8.24 10.98
N ASN A 160 8.16 -8.34 12.23
CA ASN A 160 9.15 -7.43 12.82
C ASN A 160 10.46 -7.39 12.02
N GLY A 161 10.84 -8.49 11.37
CA GLY A 161 12.06 -8.58 10.57
C GLY A 161 12.03 -7.72 9.31
N LEU A 162 10.84 -7.31 8.86
CA LEU A 162 10.65 -6.43 7.71
C LEU A 162 10.59 -4.95 8.08
N VAL A 163 10.53 -4.63 9.38
CA VAL A 163 10.62 -3.26 9.90
C VAL A 163 12.11 -2.86 9.96
N PRO A 164 12.54 -1.76 9.31
CA PRO A 164 13.92 -1.31 9.43
C PRO A 164 14.26 -0.95 10.88
N GLY A 165 15.43 -1.38 11.35
CA GLY A 165 15.77 -1.35 12.79
C GLY A 165 15.91 0.04 13.42
N ASP A 166 15.97 1.10 12.61
CA ASP A 166 15.96 2.51 13.05
C ASP A 166 14.55 3.11 13.15
N ILE A 167 13.52 2.36 12.74
CA ILE A 167 12.12 2.80 12.77
C ILE A 167 11.49 2.38 14.09
N MET A 168 11.40 3.35 15.01
CA MET A 168 10.91 3.11 16.37
C MET A 168 9.46 3.54 16.60
N THR A 169 8.82 4.24 15.65
CA THR A 169 7.45 4.75 15.81
C THR A 169 6.54 4.51 14.59
N ASP A 170 5.20 4.64 14.71
CA ASP A 170 4.28 4.86 13.57
C ASP A 170 4.38 6.28 13.03
N LEU A 171 3.58 6.47 11.98
CA LEU A 171 2.95 7.71 11.59
C LEU A 171 2.40 8.60 12.74
N ASP A 172 1.85 8.04 13.83
CA ASP A 172 1.34 8.81 14.99
C ASP A 172 2.44 9.18 16.00
N GLY A 173 3.66 8.68 15.82
CA GLY A 173 4.77 8.88 16.75
C GLY A 173 4.75 7.95 17.97
N ASN A 174 3.84 6.98 17.99
CA ASN A 174 3.74 5.92 18.97
C ASN A 174 4.71 4.77 18.69
N PRO A 175 5.15 3.98 19.69
CA PRO A 175 6.07 2.85 19.48
C PRO A 175 5.65 1.93 18.32
N ARG A 176 6.60 1.57 17.46
CA ARG A 176 6.32 0.79 16.25
C ARG A 176 5.99 -0.68 16.52
N ILE A 177 6.42 -1.24 17.64
CA ILE A 177 6.11 -2.63 17.97
C ILE A 177 5.53 -2.63 19.38
N VAL A 178 4.24 -2.89 19.48
CA VAL A 178 3.53 -3.09 20.75
C VAL A 178 3.26 -4.59 20.92
N ASN A 179 3.15 -5.08 22.14
CA ASN A 179 2.83 -6.49 22.46
C ASN A 179 3.73 -7.59 21.85
N GLY A 180 4.84 -7.20 21.20
CA GLY A 180 5.86 -8.11 20.67
C GLY A 180 5.83 -8.30 19.16
N THR A 181 4.78 -7.87 18.45
CA THR A 181 4.66 -7.99 17.00
C THR A 181 4.13 -6.68 16.40
N VAL A 182 4.65 -6.29 15.24
CA VAL A 182 4.18 -5.13 14.49
C VAL A 182 2.77 -5.39 13.92
N ASP A 183 1.91 -4.38 13.98
CA ASP A 183 0.66 -4.33 13.24
C ASP A 183 0.94 -4.15 11.74
N ILE A 184 0.05 -4.71 10.93
CA ILE A 184 0.06 -4.47 9.48
C ILE A 184 -0.58 -3.09 9.23
N GLY A 185 0.12 -2.21 8.52
CA GLY A 185 -0.34 -0.86 8.17
C GLY A 185 0.54 0.26 8.73
N ALA A 186 0.08 1.50 8.56
CA ALA A 186 0.81 2.71 8.96
C ALA A 186 0.75 3.03 10.46
N TYR A 187 -0.24 2.50 11.18
CA TYR A 187 -0.53 2.78 12.58
C TYR A 187 -0.38 1.51 13.42
N GLU A 188 0.11 1.63 14.66
CA GLU A 188 -0.06 0.56 15.65
C GLU A 188 -1.28 0.84 16.49
N ARG A 189 -1.94 -0.23 16.87
CA ARG A 189 -2.92 -0.21 17.92
C ARG A 189 -2.22 -0.23 19.28
N GLN A 190 -2.70 0.65 20.15
CA GLN A 190 -2.31 0.72 21.55
C GLN A 190 -3.46 0.33 22.48
#